data_AF-A0A938N9W2-F1
#
_entry.id   AF-A0A938N9W2-F1
#
_cell.length_a   1.000
_cell.length_b   1.000
_cell.length_c   1.000
_cell.angle_alpha   90.00
_cell.angle_beta   90.00
_cell.angle_gamma   90.00
#
_symmetry.space_group_name_H-M   'P 1'
#
loop_
_entity.id
_entity.type
_entity.pdbx_description
1 polymer ?
#
loop_
_entity_poly.entity_id
_entity_poly.type
_entity_poly.pdbx_seq_one_letter_code
_entity_poly.pdbx_strand_id
1 'polypeptide(L)'
;MDPDGRSIAWAGLVGRWSEWAAASRVWPEHGDAGRARASVPWLIQLQAVTHALGELSSVPPGERPWCRDHARATIDAAVERLVGVWGDEAPNEIADIVDDARAAIDQSRHAGCREAVWSGPGRFIVPEIELDAPRGTLACMQPGTPVLPDSPVAWWIDREDLVVPGLAVRDAAHGPSQVYRQLDDSGRVVQDLIATMDELSPGMPLLIPIDEDGRRIGGWLTQAPAWRAMHEQALGDLQQPAVRWHQ
;
A
#
# COMPACT_ATOMS: atom_id res chain seq x y z
N MET A 1 -8.79 -11.88 -9.87
CA MET A 1 -8.53 -12.60 -11.12
C MET A 1 -8.52 -14.08 -10.80
N ASP A 2 -9.12 -14.92 -11.63
CA ASP A 2 -9.03 -16.38 -11.48
C ASP A 2 -7.54 -16.81 -11.53
N PRO A 3 -7.04 -17.65 -10.60
CA PRO A 3 -5.66 -18.18 -10.66
C PRO A 3 -5.28 -18.76 -12.03
N ASP A 4 -6.23 -19.35 -12.76
CA ASP A 4 -5.97 -19.91 -14.09
C ASP A 4 -5.71 -18.81 -15.14
N GLY A 5 -6.46 -17.72 -15.09
CA GLY A 5 -6.26 -16.56 -15.96
C GLY A 5 -4.92 -15.87 -15.72
N ARG A 6 -4.47 -15.82 -14.46
CA ARG A 6 -3.16 -15.26 -14.08
C ARG A 6 -2.00 -16.10 -14.61
N SER A 7 -2.11 -17.42 -14.51
CA SER A 7 -1.09 -18.34 -15.03
C SER A 7 -0.91 -18.20 -16.56
N ILE A 8 -2.02 -18.08 -17.28
CA ILE A 8 -2.01 -17.86 -18.75
C ILE A 8 -1.38 -16.51 -19.11
N ALA A 9 -1.69 -15.44 -18.36
CA ALA A 9 -1.10 -14.12 -18.60
C ALA A 9 0.42 -14.12 -18.42
N TRP A 10 0.93 -14.73 -17.35
CA TRP A 10 2.36 -14.89 -17.11
C TRP A 10 3.05 -15.74 -18.18
N ALA A 11 2.45 -16.86 -18.59
CA ALA A 11 2.98 -17.69 -19.66
C ALA A 11 3.07 -16.92 -20.99
N GLY A 12 2.07 -16.07 -21.29
CA GLY A 12 2.08 -15.19 -22.45
C GLY A 12 3.20 -14.14 -22.40
N LEU A 13 3.41 -13.49 -21.25
CA LEU A 13 4.50 -12.53 -21.05
C LEU A 13 5.88 -13.17 -21.23
N VAL A 14 6.11 -14.33 -20.60
CA VAL A 14 7.36 -15.08 -20.71
C VAL A 14 7.59 -15.54 -22.15
N GLY A 15 6.54 -15.99 -22.85
CA GLY A 15 6.60 -16.33 -24.27
C GLY A 15 7.06 -15.15 -25.12
N ARG A 16 6.43 -13.98 -24.94
CA ARG A 16 6.79 -12.73 -25.64
C ARG A 16 8.22 -12.29 -25.37
N TRP A 17 8.68 -12.34 -24.12
CA TRP A 17 10.07 -12.01 -23.78
C TRP A 17 11.06 -12.99 -24.38
N SER A 18 10.73 -14.28 -24.41
CA SER A 18 11.57 -15.31 -25.02
C SER A 18 11.68 -15.13 -26.54
N GLU A 19 10.58 -14.82 -27.21
CA GLU A 19 10.55 -14.49 -28.64
C GLU A 19 11.38 -13.25 -28.95
N TRP A 20 11.25 -12.18 -28.15
CA TRP A 20 12.03 -10.97 -28.33
C TRP A 20 13.54 -11.21 -28.13
N ALA A 21 13.92 -11.96 -27.09
CA ALA A 21 15.29 -12.35 -26.84
C ALA A 21 15.87 -13.25 -27.95
N ALA A 22 15.05 -14.11 -28.57
CA ALA A 22 15.47 -14.92 -29.71
C ALA A 22 15.65 -14.06 -30.96
N ALA A 23 14.70 -13.16 -31.24
CA ALA A 23 14.76 -12.26 -32.40
C ALA A 23 15.93 -11.27 -32.33
N SER A 24 16.32 -10.82 -31.13
CA SER A 24 17.44 -9.87 -31.00
C SER A 24 18.80 -10.47 -31.36
N ARG A 25 18.95 -11.80 -31.34
CA ARG A 25 20.21 -12.48 -31.67
C ARG A 25 20.63 -12.32 -33.13
N VAL A 26 19.67 -12.10 -34.03
CA VAL A 26 19.97 -11.89 -35.46
C VAL A 26 20.22 -10.42 -35.80
N TRP A 27 20.10 -9.51 -34.83
CA TRP A 27 20.37 -8.09 -35.05
C TRP A 27 21.88 -7.82 -35.18
N PRO A 28 22.26 -6.81 -35.98
CA PRO A 28 23.65 -6.36 -36.08
C PRO A 28 24.28 -6.08 -34.72
N GLU A 29 25.59 -6.30 -34.60
CA GLU A 29 26.34 -6.12 -33.34
C GLU A 29 26.85 -4.69 -33.12
N HIS A 30 26.74 -3.83 -34.13
CA HIS A 30 27.31 -2.49 -34.12
C HIS A 30 26.26 -1.42 -34.44
N GLY A 31 26.59 -0.18 -34.06
CA GLY A 31 25.69 0.96 -34.18
C GLY A 31 24.46 0.80 -33.30
N ASP A 32 23.39 1.51 -33.67
CA ASP A 32 22.16 1.61 -32.88
C ASP A 32 21.47 0.23 -32.74
N ALA A 33 21.53 -0.60 -33.78
CA ALA A 33 21.01 -1.96 -33.73
C ALA A 33 21.78 -2.84 -32.72
N GLY A 34 23.10 -2.66 -32.62
CA GLY A 34 23.94 -3.32 -31.62
C GLY A 34 23.61 -2.87 -30.19
N ARG A 35 23.40 -1.56 -30.00
CA ARG A 35 22.95 -1.00 -28.72
C ARG A 35 21.57 -1.54 -28.33
N ALA A 36 20.62 -1.52 -29.25
CA ALA A 36 19.28 -2.08 -29.04
C ALA A 36 19.33 -3.58 -28.68
N ARG A 37 20.16 -4.37 -29.38
CA ARG A 37 20.41 -5.79 -29.06
C ARG A 37 20.96 -5.96 -27.64
N ALA A 38 21.92 -5.14 -27.24
CA ALA A 38 22.53 -5.18 -25.91
C ALA A 38 21.56 -4.77 -24.77
N SER A 39 20.53 -3.97 -25.08
CA SER A 39 19.52 -3.54 -24.12
C SER A 39 18.46 -4.60 -23.78
N VAL A 40 18.19 -5.54 -24.69
CA VAL A 40 17.06 -6.49 -24.56
C VAL A 40 17.01 -7.22 -23.21
N PRO A 41 18.09 -7.79 -22.67
CA PRO A 41 18.04 -8.48 -21.37
C PRO A 41 17.58 -7.57 -20.23
N TRP A 42 18.03 -6.31 -20.23
CA TRP A 42 17.73 -5.34 -19.18
C TRP A 42 16.30 -4.82 -19.30
N LEU A 43 15.80 -4.60 -20.52
CA LEU A 43 14.40 -4.22 -20.75
C LEU A 43 13.43 -5.33 -20.33
N ILE A 44 13.76 -6.60 -20.63
CA ILE A 44 13.00 -7.75 -20.14
C ILE A 44 13.02 -7.79 -18.61
N GLN A 45 14.18 -7.55 -18.00
CA GLN A 45 14.32 -7.55 -16.53
C GLN A 45 13.47 -6.45 -15.88
N LEU A 46 13.49 -5.23 -16.39
CA LEU A 46 12.66 -4.12 -15.89
C LEU A 46 11.17 -4.45 -15.98
N GLN A 47 10.71 -4.97 -17.13
CA GLN A 47 9.32 -5.37 -17.30
C GLN A 47 8.94 -6.53 -16.35
N ALA A 48 9.80 -7.54 -16.22
CA ALA A 48 9.56 -8.67 -15.34
C ALA A 48 9.42 -8.24 -13.88
N VAL A 49 10.32 -7.37 -13.39
CA VAL A 49 10.25 -6.81 -12.03
C VAL A 49 8.98 -5.96 -11.85
N THR A 50 8.65 -5.12 -12.82
CA THR A 50 7.42 -4.29 -12.81
C THR A 50 6.18 -5.16 -12.62
N HIS A 51 6.04 -6.24 -13.39
CA HIS A 51 4.92 -7.17 -13.25
C HIS A 51 4.96 -7.95 -11.94
N ALA A 52 6.13 -8.36 -11.47
CA ALA A 52 6.28 -9.09 -10.21
C ALA A 52 5.88 -8.22 -9.00
N LEU A 53 6.21 -6.93 -9.01
CA LEU A 53 5.82 -5.96 -7.97
C LEU A 53 4.29 -5.80 -7.88
N GLY A 54 3.58 -5.91 -9.00
CA GLY A 54 2.11 -5.91 -9.03
C GLY A 54 1.47 -7.11 -8.30
N GLU A 55 2.22 -8.20 -8.12
CA GLU A 55 1.76 -9.43 -7.46
C GLU A 55 2.30 -9.59 -6.04
N LEU A 56 2.95 -8.54 -5.51
CA LEU A 56 3.63 -8.58 -4.20
C LEU A 56 2.69 -8.91 -3.04
N SER A 57 1.38 -8.64 -3.17
CA SER A 57 0.37 -9.00 -2.16
C SER A 57 0.23 -10.51 -1.94
N SER A 58 0.61 -11.32 -2.93
CA SER A 58 0.62 -12.80 -2.83
C SER A 58 1.83 -13.36 -2.08
N VAL A 59 2.87 -12.56 -1.87
CA VAL A 59 4.06 -12.92 -1.09
C VAL A 59 3.72 -12.82 0.40
N PRO A 60 4.23 -13.73 1.26
CA PRO A 60 4.05 -13.64 2.71
C PRO A 60 4.45 -12.25 3.26
N PRO A 61 3.69 -11.65 4.20
CA PRO A 61 3.91 -10.28 4.63
C PRO A 61 5.35 -9.98 5.10
N GLY A 62 5.99 -10.92 5.80
CA GLY A 62 7.37 -10.76 6.29
C GLY A 62 8.45 -10.77 5.19
N GLU A 63 8.16 -11.27 3.99
CA GLU A 63 9.12 -11.34 2.88
C GLU A 63 9.00 -10.14 1.92
N ARG A 64 7.86 -9.45 1.92
CA ARG A 64 7.58 -8.34 0.99
C ARG A 64 8.60 -7.19 1.06
N PRO A 65 9.07 -6.72 2.24
CA PRO A 65 10.10 -5.69 2.30
C PRO A 65 11.39 -6.10 1.57
N TRP A 66 11.85 -7.33 1.81
CA TRP A 66 13.03 -7.87 1.14
C TRP A 66 12.84 -7.97 -0.38
N CYS A 67 11.66 -8.40 -0.84
CA CYS A 67 11.33 -8.43 -2.27
C CYS A 67 11.37 -7.05 -2.91
N ARG A 68 10.89 -6.00 -2.23
CA ARG A 68 10.95 -4.61 -2.73
C ARG A 68 12.38 -4.09 -2.79
N ASP A 69 13.19 -4.36 -1.76
CA ASP A 69 14.60 -3.99 -1.75
C ASP A 69 15.38 -4.69 -2.87
N HIS A 70 15.11 -5.99 -3.07
CA HIS A 70 15.69 -6.76 -4.15
C HIS A 70 15.27 -6.23 -5.53
N ALA A 71 13.99 -5.90 -5.70
CA ALA A 71 13.46 -5.32 -6.93
C ALA A 71 14.11 -3.95 -7.23
N ARG A 72 14.27 -3.08 -6.22
CA ARG A 72 14.96 -1.80 -6.36
C ARG A 72 16.41 -1.97 -6.81
N ALA A 73 17.18 -2.82 -6.12
CA ALA A 73 18.56 -3.10 -6.51
C ALA A 73 18.66 -3.68 -7.94
N THR A 74 17.68 -4.50 -8.33
CA THR A 74 17.59 -5.08 -9.68
C THR A 74 17.30 -4.03 -10.74
N ILE A 75 16.36 -3.11 -10.48
CA ILE A 75 16.05 -1.98 -11.37
C ILE A 75 17.27 -1.08 -11.51
N ASP A 76 17.92 -0.70 -10.41
CA ASP A 76 19.09 0.17 -10.42
C ASP A 76 20.24 -0.44 -11.26
N ALA A 77 20.51 -1.73 -11.08
CA ALA A 77 21.51 -2.44 -11.88
C ALA A 77 21.15 -2.49 -13.37
N ALA A 78 19.88 -2.71 -13.72
CA ALA A 78 19.44 -2.71 -15.12
C ALA A 78 19.56 -1.31 -15.75
N VAL A 79 19.19 -0.26 -15.01
CA VAL A 79 19.32 1.14 -15.46
C VAL A 79 20.79 1.50 -15.69
N GLU A 80 21.70 1.14 -14.77
CA GLU A 80 23.13 1.39 -14.94
C GLU A 80 23.66 0.75 -16.23
N ARG A 81 23.22 -0.47 -16.54
CA ARG A 81 23.60 -1.17 -17.79
C ARG A 81 23.06 -0.47 -19.03
N LEU A 82 21.82 0.01 -18.99
CA LEU A 82 21.20 0.73 -20.11
C LEU A 82 21.90 2.08 -20.36
N VAL A 83 22.23 2.81 -19.29
CA VAL A 83 23.05 4.03 -19.37
C VAL A 83 24.43 3.73 -19.95
N GLY A 84 25.06 2.63 -19.55
CA GLY A 84 26.35 2.20 -20.12
C GLY A 84 26.28 1.86 -21.62
N VAL A 85 25.11 1.45 -22.13
CA VAL A 85 24.90 1.17 -23.55
C VAL A 85 24.65 2.45 -24.35
N TRP A 86 23.78 3.34 -23.85
CA TRP A 86 23.25 4.47 -24.62
C TRP A 86 23.81 5.85 -24.25
N GLY A 87 24.32 6.02 -23.02
CA GLY A 87 24.62 7.35 -22.48
C GLY A 87 23.39 8.26 -22.53
N ASP A 88 23.60 9.50 -23.00
CA ASP A 88 22.54 10.50 -23.14
C ASP A 88 21.68 10.31 -24.41
N GLU A 89 22.01 9.34 -25.27
CA GLU A 89 21.31 9.07 -26.54
C GLU A 89 20.25 7.97 -26.41
N ALA A 90 19.80 7.66 -25.19
CA ALA A 90 18.80 6.63 -24.96
C ALA A 90 17.46 7.00 -25.63
N PRO A 91 16.82 6.07 -26.37
CA PRO A 91 15.46 6.28 -26.87
C PRO A 91 14.46 6.53 -25.74
N ASN A 92 13.44 7.36 -26.00
CA ASN A 92 12.42 7.70 -25.01
C ASN A 92 11.68 6.46 -24.47
N GLU A 93 11.49 5.44 -25.30
CA GLU A 93 10.82 4.20 -24.91
C GLU A 93 11.58 3.45 -23.80
N ILE A 94 12.91 3.61 -23.73
CA ILE A 94 13.70 3.06 -22.62
C ILE A 94 13.44 3.86 -21.35
N ALA A 95 13.38 5.18 -21.44
CA ALA A 95 13.06 6.05 -20.31
C ALA A 95 11.66 5.71 -19.76
N ASP A 96 10.66 5.54 -20.62
CA ASP A 96 9.30 5.16 -20.24
C ASP A 96 9.29 3.84 -19.45
N ILE A 97 10.02 2.80 -19.91
CA ILE A 97 10.10 1.51 -19.21
C ILE A 97 10.80 1.64 -17.85
N VAL A 98 11.81 2.50 -17.74
CA VAL A 98 12.49 2.77 -16.47
C VAL A 98 11.56 3.49 -15.49
N ASP A 99 10.81 4.47 -15.98
CA ASP A 99 9.85 5.22 -15.16
C ASP A 99 8.70 4.32 -14.70
N ASP A 100 8.19 3.44 -15.55
CA ASP A 100 7.21 2.41 -15.18
C ASP A 100 7.72 1.51 -14.05
N ALA A 101 8.97 1.03 -14.15
CA ALA A 101 9.57 0.16 -13.14
C ALA A 101 9.74 0.88 -11.79
N ARG A 102 10.12 2.16 -11.80
CA ARG A 102 10.22 2.99 -10.60
C ARG A 102 8.85 3.27 -9.99
N ALA A 103 7.87 3.62 -10.81
CA ALA A 103 6.50 3.83 -10.37
C ALA A 103 5.91 2.56 -9.73
N ALA A 104 6.24 1.38 -10.25
CA ALA A 104 5.82 0.11 -9.67
C ALA A 104 6.40 -0.14 -8.26
N ILE A 105 7.66 0.28 -7.99
CA ILE A 105 8.22 0.23 -6.63
C ILE A 105 7.40 1.10 -5.68
N ASP A 106 7.10 2.33 -6.07
CA ASP A 106 6.36 3.27 -5.22
C ASP A 106 4.92 2.77 -4.96
N GLN A 107 4.26 2.24 -5.99
CA GLN A 107 2.93 1.63 -5.86
C GLN A 107 2.94 0.38 -4.96
N SER A 108 4.02 -0.41 -5.00
CA SER A 108 4.15 -1.63 -4.20
C SER A 108 4.31 -1.37 -2.69
N ARG A 109 4.55 -0.12 -2.28
CA ARG A 109 4.73 0.25 -0.86
C ARG A 109 3.54 -0.15 0.02
N HIS A 110 2.35 -0.19 -0.59
CA HIS A 110 1.09 -0.51 0.07
C HIS A 110 0.57 -1.92 -0.26
N ALA A 111 1.39 -2.75 -0.91
CA ALA A 111 0.96 -4.06 -1.38
C ALA A 111 0.51 -4.96 -0.24
N GLY A 112 -0.70 -5.50 -0.38
CA GLY A 112 -1.32 -6.36 0.62
C GLY A 112 -1.65 -5.62 1.92
N CYS A 113 -2.01 -4.33 1.81
CA CYS A 113 -2.62 -3.58 2.89
C CYS A 113 -3.92 -4.25 3.35
N ARG A 114 -4.01 -4.46 4.65
CA ARG A 114 -5.16 -5.06 5.35
C ARG A 114 -5.76 -4.00 6.25
N GLU A 115 -7.06 -4.10 6.50
CA GLU A 115 -7.76 -3.23 7.44
C GLU A 115 -8.68 -4.03 8.36
N ALA A 116 -8.79 -3.58 9.61
CA ALA A 116 -9.78 -4.02 10.57
C ALA A 116 -10.92 -3.01 10.61
N VAL A 117 -12.14 -3.48 10.35
CA VAL A 117 -13.32 -2.62 10.18
C VAL A 117 -14.44 -3.10 11.11
N TRP A 118 -15.17 -2.13 11.68
CA TRP A 118 -16.39 -2.44 12.41
C TRP A 118 -17.57 -2.53 11.44
N SER A 119 -18.08 -3.75 11.20
CA SER A 119 -19.23 -3.97 10.30
C SER A 119 -20.52 -4.34 11.03
N GLY A 120 -20.56 -4.17 12.36
CA GLY A 120 -21.75 -4.44 13.16
C GLY A 120 -22.67 -3.22 13.30
N PRO A 121 -23.86 -3.41 13.91
CA PRO A 121 -24.81 -2.32 14.09
C PRO A 121 -24.35 -1.35 15.18
N GLY A 122 -24.58 -0.07 14.94
CA GLY A 122 -24.34 0.98 15.94
C GLY A 122 -22.86 1.27 16.19
N ARG A 123 -22.57 1.88 17.34
CA ARG A 123 -21.22 2.31 17.69
C ARG A 123 -20.41 1.16 18.27
N PHE A 124 -19.16 1.04 17.84
CA PHE A 124 -18.16 0.17 18.45
C PHE A 124 -17.20 1.01 19.29
N ILE A 125 -16.82 0.51 20.46
CA ILE A 125 -15.76 1.13 21.26
C ILE A 125 -14.49 0.33 21.00
N VAL A 126 -13.45 0.97 20.48
CA VAL A 126 -12.16 0.30 20.25
C VAL A 126 -11.68 -0.30 21.58
N PRO A 127 -11.48 -1.62 21.67
CA PRO A 127 -11.00 -2.25 22.90
C PRO A 127 -9.53 -1.90 23.12
N GLU A 128 -8.97 -2.33 24.25
CA GLU A 128 -7.52 -2.40 24.37
C GLU A 128 -6.97 -3.32 23.28
N ILE A 129 -5.93 -2.85 22.59
CA ILE A 129 -5.26 -3.58 21.52
C ILE A 129 -3.85 -3.89 22.00
N GLU A 130 -3.55 -5.18 22.11
CA GLU A 130 -2.20 -5.63 22.44
C GLU A 130 -1.29 -5.39 21.23
N LEU A 131 -0.27 -4.55 21.43
CA LEU A 131 0.71 -4.24 20.40
C LEU A 131 1.94 -5.12 20.62
N ASP A 132 2.11 -6.11 19.75
CA ASP A 132 3.31 -6.94 19.68
C ASP A 132 4.58 -6.13 19.38
N ALA A 133 5.72 -6.83 19.29
CA ALA A 133 6.95 -6.25 18.76
C ALA A 133 6.68 -5.58 17.40
N PRO A 134 7.24 -4.39 17.14
CA PRO A 134 6.94 -3.62 15.94
C PRO A 134 7.33 -4.42 14.69
N ARG A 135 6.41 -4.50 13.73
CA ARG A 135 6.57 -5.21 12.46
C ARG A 135 5.76 -4.51 11.39
N GLY A 136 6.34 -4.32 10.21
CA GLY A 136 5.73 -3.60 9.11
C GLY A 136 5.24 -2.21 9.54
N THR A 137 4.19 -1.73 8.90
CA THR A 137 3.55 -0.44 9.24
C THR A 137 2.15 -0.70 9.78
N LEU A 138 1.78 0.04 10.81
CA LEU A 138 0.48 -0.05 11.48
C LEU A 138 0.01 1.35 11.86
N ALA A 139 -1.21 1.70 11.44
CA ALA A 139 -1.96 2.79 12.03
C ALA A 139 -3.23 2.25 12.68
N CYS A 140 -3.56 2.77 13.86
CA CYS A 140 -4.70 2.28 14.62
C CYS A 140 -5.32 3.41 15.45
N MET A 141 -6.64 3.34 15.63
CA MET A 141 -7.34 4.22 16.54
C MET A 141 -6.96 3.92 17.98
N GLN A 142 -6.89 4.95 18.80
CA GLN A 142 -6.61 4.77 20.22
C GLN A 142 -7.73 3.96 20.90
N PRO A 143 -7.40 3.02 21.81
CA PRO A 143 -8.38 2.37 22.66
C PRO A 143 -9.34 3.37 23.33
N GLY A 144 -10.62 3.00 23.41
CA GLY A 144 -11.70 3.87 23.90
C GLY A 144 -12.33 4.78 22.84
N THR A 145 -11.78 4.86 21.62
CA THR A 145 -12.39 5.62 20.53
C THR A 145 -13.76 5.02 20.17
N PRO A 146 -14.85 5.80 20.13
CA PRO A 146 -16.11 5.33 19.56
C PRO A 146 -16.03 5.42 18.04
N VAL A 147 -16.37 4.32 17.37
CA VAL A 147 -16.25 4.12 15.92
C VAL A 147 -17.63 3.89 15.32
N LEU A 148 -17.83 4.44 14.13
CA LEU A 148 -19.07 4.29 13.39
C LEU A 148 -19.04 3.05 12.49
N PRO A 149 -20.20 2.48 12.13
CA PRO A 149 -20.25 1.38 11.18
C PRO A 149 -19.45 1.67 9.91
N ASP A 150 -18.74 0.66 9.42
CA ASP A 150 -17.89 0.66 8.23
C ASP A 150 -16.65 1.57 8.28
N SER A 151 -16.35 2.20 9.42
CA SER A 151 -15.09 2.92 9.59
C SER A 151 -13.93 1.96 9.87
N PRO A 152 -12.78 2.13 9.20
CA PRO A 152 -11.57 1.38 9.52
C PRO A 152 -11.03 1.81 10.88
N VAL A 153 -10.76 0.84 11.74
CA VAL A 153 -10.20 1.02 13.09
C VAL A 153 -8.69 0.90 13.08
N ALA A 154 -8.16 0.11 12.16
CA ALA A 154 -6.74 -0.06 11.94
C ALA A 154 -6.48 -0.48 10.50
N TRP A 155 -5.29 -0.17 10.00
CA TRP A 155 -4.74 -0.77 8.79
C TRP A 155 -3.27 -1.09 8.99
N TRP A 156 -2.79 -2.08 8.24
CA TRP A 156 -1.40 -2.50 8.30
C TRP A 156 -0.91 -3.07 6.98
N ILE A 157 0.42 -3.07 6.84
CA ILE A 157 1.18 -3.72 5.77
C ILE A 157 2.32 -4.53 6.38
N ASP A 158 2.76 -5.57 5.65
CA ASP A 158 3.95 -6.38 5.95
C ASP A 158 3.97 -7.00 7.36
N ARG A 159 2.79 -7.36 7.87
CA ARG A 159 2.60 -8.09 9.11
C ARG A 159 1.40 -9.03 9.03
N GLU A 160 1.36 -9.98 9.95
CA GLU A 160 0.19 -10.86 10.17
C GLU A 160 -1.03 -10.05 10.58
N ASP A 161 -2.21 -10.64 10.39
CA ASP A 161 -3.47 -9.99 10.73
C ASP A 161 -3.57 -9.67 12.22
N LEU A 162 -4.00 -8.44 12.52
CA LEU A 162 -4.34 -8.05 13.88
C LEU A 162 -5.65 -8.70 14.31
N VAL A 163 -5.62 -9.40 15.45
CA VAL A 163 -6.81 -9.98 16.05
C VAL A 163 -7.42 -8.98 17.01
N VAL A 164 -8.43 -8.25 16.54
CA VAL A 164 -9.20 -7.31 17.37
C VAL A 164 -10.62 -7.83 17.55
N PRO A 165 -11.06 -8.13 18.80
CA PRO A 165 -12.38 -8.69 19.04
C PRO A 165 -13.51 -7.83 18.46
N GLY A 166 -14.38 -8.46 17.66
CA GLY A 166 -15.54 -7.80 17.06
C GLY A 166 -15.27 -7.07 15.73
N LEU A 167 -14.02 -6.98 15.28
CA LEU A 167 -13.68 -6.39 13.99
C LEU A 167 -13.52 -7.47 12.91
N ALA A 168 -13.97 -7.15 11.70
CA ALA A 168 -13.71 -7.94 10.52
C ALA A 168 -12.40 -7.47 9.88
N VAL A 169 -11.54 -8.41 9.48
CA VAL A 169 -10.33 -8.11 8.72
C VAL A 169 -10.59 -8.35 7.24
N ARG A 170 -10.20 -7.38 6.40
CA ARG A 170 -10.32 -7.46 4.94
C ARG A 170 -9.17 -6.77 4.24
N ASP A 171 -9.06 -6.97 2.93
CA ASP A 171 -8.14 -6.20 2.10
C ASP A 171 -8.63 -4.75 2.00
N ALA A 172 -7.70 -3.81 2.15
CA ALA A 172 -8.00 -2.39 2.04
C ALA A 172 -8.13 -2.01 0.56
N ALA A 173 -9.37 -1.84 0.07
CA ALA A 173 -9.66 -1.62 -1.35
C ALA A 173 -8.95 -0.39 -1.95
N HIS A 174 -8.66 0.62 -1.12
CA HIS A 174 -8.02 1.87 -1.50
C HIS A 174 -6.60 2.02 -0.92
N GLY A 175 -6.03 0.94 -0.36
CA GLY A 175 -4.79 1.00 0.41
C GLY A 175 -4.97 1.71 1.77
N PRO A 176 -3.88 2.21 2.38
CA PRO A 176 -3.93 2.92 3.64
C PRO A 176 -4.85 4.15 3.60
N SER A 177 -5.64 4.31 4.67
CA SER A 177 -6.59 5.39 4.80
C SER A 177 -6.46 6.12 6.13
N GLN A 178 -6.99 7.33 6.21
CA GLN A 178 -7.19 8.08 7.43
C GLN A 178 -8.68 8.31 7.66
N VAL A 179 -9.10 8.30 8.93
CA VAL A 179 -10.46 8.65 9.33
C VAL A 179 -10.44 9.98 10.05
N TYR A 180 -11.15 10.96 9.53
CA TYR A 180 -11.28 12.31 10.06
C TYR A 180 -12.66 12.53 10.64
N ARG A 181 -12.71 12.71 11.97
CA ARG A 181 -13.94 13.08 12.68
C ARG A 181 -14.25 14.56 12.44
N GLN A 182 -15.34 14.82 11.72
CA GLN A 182 -15.85 16.17 11.52
C GLN A 182 -16.60 16.64 12.75
N LEU A 183 -16.26 17.84 13.21
CA LEU A 183 -16.95 18.52 14.29
C LEU A 183 -17.64 19.77 13.73
N ASP A 184 -18.80 20.12 14.28
CA ASP A 184 -19.42 21.42 14.02
C ASP A 184 -18.76 22.53 14.89
N ASP A 185 -19.22 23.77 14.71
CA ASP A 185 -18.73 24.94 15.45
C ASP A 185 -18.94 24.84 16.98
N SER A 186 -19.80 23.93 17.43
CA SER A 186 -20.05 23.65 18.85
C SER A 186 -19.20 22.49 19.39
N GLY A 187 -18.34 21.91 18.56
CA GLY A 187 -17.50 20.76 18.91
C GLY A 187 -18.26 19.43 18.91
N ARG A 188 -19.45 19.35 18.31
CA ARG A 188 -20.24 18.12 18.20
C ARG A 188 -19.86 17.33 16.97
N VAL A 189 -19.83 16.01 17.08
CA VAL A 189 -19.54 15.12 15.96
C VAL A 189 -20.67 15.19 14.93
N VAL A 190 -20.32 15.47 13.68
CA VAL A 190 -21.26 15.50 12.56
C VAL A 190 -21.19 14.20 11.76
N GLN A 191 -19.98 13.77 11.40
CA GLN A 191 -19.70 12.59 10.58
C GLN A 191 -18.24 12.17 10.70
N ASP A 192 -17.92 10.95 10.27
CA ASP A 192 -16.54 10.55 10.01
C ASP A 192 -16.30 10.52 8.49
N LEU A 193 -15.18 11.10 8.06
CA LEU A 193 -14.75 11.15 6.67
C LEU A 193 -13.53 10.24 6.50
N ILE A 194 -13.59 9.31 5.56
CA ILE A 194 -12.46 8.44 5.22
C ILE A 194 -11.78 9.00 3.97
N ALA A 195 -10.47 9.19 4.03
CA ALA A 195 -9.66 9.66 2.92
C ALA A 195 -8.42 8.77 2.74
N THR A 196 -7.86 8.72 1.53
CA THR A 196 -6.57 8.08 1.29
C THR A 196 -5.45 8.88 1.97
N MET A 197 -4.31 8.25 2.24
CA MET A 197 -3.20 8.92 2.95
C MET A 197 -2.58 10.11 2.18
N ASP A 198 -2.83 10.22 0.88
CA ASP A 198 -2.31 11.32 0.05
C ASP A 198 -3.24 12.56 0.10
N GLU A 199 -4.41 12.46 0.76
CA GLU A 199 -5.39 13.53 0.89
C GLU A 199 -5.53 14.03 2.34
N LEU A 200 -5.18 15.31 2.56
CA LEU A 200 -5.43 15.97 3.84
C LEU A 200 -6.85 16.52 3.88
N SER A 201 -7.70 15.88 4.69
CA SER A 201 -9.06 16.33 4.94
C SER A 201 -9.16 17.14 6.24
N PRO A 202 -10.13 18.08 6.35
CA PRO A 202 -10.42 18.75 7.62
C PRO A 202 -10.88 17.74 8.68
N GLY A 203 -10.90 18.14 9.95
CA GLY A 203 -11.39 17.32 11.06
C GLY A 203 -10.27 16.68 11.90
N MET A 204 -10.67 15.96 12.95
CA MET A 204 -9.74 15.33 13.88
C MET A 204 -9.33 13.94 13.36
N PRO A 205 -8.05 13.68 13.08
CA PRO A 205 -7.60 12.36 12.65
C PRO A 205 -7.77 11.35 13.79
N LEU A 206 -8.28 10.17 13.47
CA LEU A 206 -8.55 9.11 14.45
C LEU A 206 -7.52 7.98 14.40
N LEU A 207 -6.95 7.68 13.23
CA LEU A 207 -5.90 6.68 13.10
C LEU A 207 -4.55 7.30 13.41
N ILE A 208 -3.86 6.74 14.40
CA ILE A 208 -2.54 7.19 14.84
C ILE A 208 -1.51 6.19 14.29
N PRO A 209 -0.42 6.65 13.66
CA PRO A 209 0.66 5.76 13.27
C PRO A 209 1.35 5.21 14.51
N ILE A 210 1.43 3.88 14.62
CA ILE A 210 2.01 3.17 15.75
C ILE A 210 3.37 2.62 15.36
N ASP A 211 3.42 1.84 14.28
CA ASP A 211 4.64 1.28 13.73
C ASP A 211 4.83 1.80 12.29
N GLU A 212 6.07 2.08 11.91
CA GLU A 212 6.48 2.43 10.56
C GLU A 212 7.70 1.59 10.20
N ASP A 213 7.58 0.77 9.16
CA ASP A 213 8.64 -0.11 8.64
C ASP A 213 9.35 -0.94 9.74
N GLY A 214 8.57 -1.51 10.66
CA GLY A 214 9.06 -2.33 11.76
C GLY A 214 9.63 -1.52 12.93
N ARG A 215 9.50 -0.19 12.94
CA ARG A 215 9.91 0.67 14.03
C ARG A 215 8.69 1.27 14.74
N ARG A 216 8.62 1.15 16.06
CA ARG A 216 7.64 1.85 16.89
C ARG A 216 7.89 3.37 16.83
N ILE A 217 6.91 4.13 16.37
CA ILE A 217 6.98 5.60 16.28
C ILE A 217 5.89 6.31 17.09
N GLY A 218 4.81 5.60 17.44
CA GLY A 218 3.69 6.16 18.19
C GLY A 218 3.24 5.27 19.34
N GLY A 219 2.16 5.70 19.98
CA GLY A 219 1.54 5.00 21.10
C GLY A 219 0.36 5.79 21.65
N TRP A 220 -0.29 5.21 22.65
CA TRP A 220 -1.47 5.82 23.27
C TRP A 220 -1.06 6.99 24.15
N LEU A 221 -1.57 8.18 23.86
CA LEU A 221 -1.22 9.39 24.62
C LEU A 221 -2.11 9.55 25.85
N THR A 222 -3.29 8.93 25.85
CA THR A 222 -4.29 9.05 26.92
C THR A 222 -4.81 7.67 27.31
N GLN A 223 -5.18 7.53 28.58
CA GLN A 223 -5.83 6.32 29.08
C GLN A 223 -7.21 6.15 28.43
N ALA A 224 -7.56 4.92 28.02
CA ALA A 224 -8.78 4.64 27.26
C ALA A 224 -10.07 5.20 27.88
N PRO A 225 -10.30 5.13 29.22
CA PRO A 225 -11.51 5.70 29.81
C PRO A 225 -11.62 7.23 29.67
N ALA A 226 -10.50 7.94 29.82
CA ALA A 226 -10.48 9.40 29.69
C ALA A 226 -10.66 9.83 28.23
N TRP A 227 -10.02 9.11 27.31
CA TRP A 227 -10.19 9.31 25.88
C TRP A 227 -11.63 9.10 25.43
N ARG A 228 -12.25 8.00 25.88
CA ARG A 228 -13.65 7.69 25.64
C ARG A 228 -14.59 8.79 26.12
N ALA A 229 -14.40 9.25 27.36
CA ALA A 229 -15.25 10.29 27.93
C ALA A 229 -15.25 11.58 27.10
N MET A 230 -14.08 11.98 26.59
CA MET A 230 -13.95 13.13 25.69
C MET A 230 -14.76 12.95 24.40
N HIS A 231 -14.67 11.77 23.77
CA HIS A 231 -15.44 11.48 22.56
C HIS A 231 -16.94 11.35 22.79
N GLU A 232 -17.37 10.73 23.89
CA GLU A 232 -18.78 10.60 24.24
C GLU A 232 -19.42 11.98 24.48
N GLN A 233 -18.67 12.91 25.08
CA GLN A 233 -19.11 14.30 25.22
C GLN A 233 -19.34 14.96 23.85
N ALA A 234 -18.44 14.76 22.89
CA ALA A 234 -18.58 15.31 21.54
C ALA A 234 -19.72 14.64 20.74
N LEU A 235 -19.94 13.33 20.93
CA LEU A 235 -20.99 12.57 20.24
C LEU A 235 -22.40 12.89 20.75
N GLY A 236 -22.57 13.11 22.06
CA GLY A 236 -23.90 13.35 22.64
C GLY A 236 -24.92 12.28 22.24
N ASP A 237 -26.13 12.72 21.85
CA ASP A 237 -27.26 11.86 21.49
C ASP A 237 -27.30 11.45 20.01
N LEU A 238 -26.21 11.66 19.25
CA LEU A 238 -26.22 11.37 17.81
C LEU A 238 -26.53 9.89 17.56
N GLN A 239 -27.72 9.61 17.05
CA GLN A 239 -28.18 8.23 16.84
C GLN A 239 -27.67 7.62 15.53
N GLN A 240 -27.36 8.45 14.52
CA GLN A 240 -26.92 7.99 13.19
C GLN A 240 -25.92 8.95 12.54
N PRO A 241 -24.67 8.98 13.02
CA PRO A 241 -23.61 9.64 12.25
C PRO A 241 -23.33 8.86 10.97
N ALA A 242 -23.13 9.58 9.87
CA ALA A 242 -22.78 9.00 8.59
C ALA A 242 -21.26 8.80 8.49
N VAL A 243 -20.85 7.74 7.79
CA VAL A 243 -19.48 7.57 7.30
C VAL A 243 -19.49 7.85 5.81
N ARG A 244 -18.54 8.65 5.34
CA ARG A 244 -18.40 8.95 3.92
C ARG A 244 -16.96 8.75 3.49
N TRP A 245 -16.78 8.18 2.31
CA TRP A 245 -15.51 8.27 1.59
C TRP A 245 -15.43 9.64 0.93
N HIS A 246 -14.29 10.29 1.09
CA HIS A 246 -13.92 11.43 0.27
C HIS A 246 -13.65 10.90 -1.15
N GLN A 247 -14.32 11.47 -2.15
CA GLN A 247 -14.17 11.14 -3.57
C GLN A 247 -13.35 12.21 -4.27
#